data_AF-A0A9Q0QVX9-F1
#
_entry.id   AF-A0A9Q0QVX9-F1
#
_cell.length_a   1.000
_cell.length_b   1.000
_cell.length_c   1.000
_cell.angle_alpha   90.00
_cell.angle_beta   90.00
_cell.angle_gamma   90.00
#
_symmetry.space_group_name_H-M   'P 1'
#
loop_
_entity.id
_entity.type
_entity.pdbx_description
1 polymer ?
#
loop_
_entity_poly.entity_id
_entity_poly.type
_entity_poly.pdbx_seq_one_letter_code
_entity_poly.pdbx_strand_id
1 'polypeptide(L)'
;MSEPSVEEAIVMLQDLRKHYESFHNVGYTDEALVAAVRLSKQYISGRFLPDKAIDVTDEAGAHVQPRQASSHVSTQVQSVTELDIQRIVSSWTGIPLEKISQEEWPPPQEGKKILHEHVIGQDEAVVAISQTIRGARVGVRNPDRPIASFIFTGPTGVGKTELAKVLAAEYFGTKEAMIRLDMSKYMEIHSVSKLIGSPPGYIGHDAGGQLTEAVRRWCHTVVLFDEIEKAHPDVFNILLQGGKTASNEVKSKVAEELGKYFRPEFLNRLDEVIVFRQLTKLEMKKIAGKMLDEVCKRLEAKKIMVQVSKTFKDRVVEEGYCPQYGARPMKRTITRLLKDKIADKILSGETKEGDLITVSGANGELIIRKPFVQKK
;
A
#
# COMPACT_ATOMS: atom_id res chain seq x y z
N MET A 1 -19.02 -15.58 -28.07
CA MET A 1 -20.24 -15.03 -27.47
C MET A 1 -19.88 -13.74 -26.77
N SER A 2 -20.74 -12.73 -26.80
CA SER A 2 -20.53 -11.49 -26.03
C SER A 2 -20.64 -11.79 -24.53
N GLU A 3 -19.83 -11.11 -23.71
CA GLU A 3 -19.99 -11.16 -22.25
C GLU A 3 -21.40 -10.66 -21.89
N PRO A 4 -22.15 -11.37 -21.04
CA PRO A 4 -23.49 -10.97 -20.62
C PRO A 4 -23.46 -9.71 -19.74
N SER A 5 -24.60 -9.03 -19.68
CA SER A 5 -24.80 -7.90 -18.76
C SER A 5 -24.80 -8.36 -17.29
N VAL A 6 -24.66 -7.42 -16.37
CA VAL A 6 -24.71 -7.73 -14.92
C VAL A 6 -26.08 -8.32 -14.55
N GLU A 7 -27.15 -7.78 -15.11
CA GLU A 7 -28.52 -8.26 -14.90
C GLU A 7 -28.72 -9.66 -15.46
N GLU A 8 -28.23 -9.94 -16.68
CA GLU A 8 -28.28 -11.26 -17.29
C GLU A 8 -27.50 -12.30 -16.48
N ALA A 9 -26.29 -11.95 -16.03
CA ALA A 9 -25.46 -12.83 -15.22
C ALA A 9 -26.07 -13.15 -13.86
N ILE A 10 -26.81 -12.22 -13.24
CA ILE A 10 -27.56 -12.47 -11.99
C ILE A 10 -28.64 -13.52 -12.23
N VAL A 11 -29.42 -13.39 -13.30
CA VAL A 11 -30.47 -14.37 -13.66
C VAL A 11 -29.86 -15.75 -13.90
N MET A 12 -28.74 -15.82 -14.64
CA MET A 12 -28.03 -17.09 -14.87
C MET A 12 -27.60 -17.76 -13.56
N LEU A 13 -27.09 -17.00 -12.58
CA LEU A 13 -26.71 -17.53 -11.26
C LEU A 13 -27.92 -17.98 -10.43
N GLN A 14 -29.04 -17.25 -10.52
CA GLN A 14 -30.29 -17.64 -9.87
C GLN A 14 -30.84 -18.97 -10.42
N ASP A 15 -30.74 -19.18 -11.74
CA ASP A 15 -31.15 -20.43 -12.38
C ASP A 15 -30.27 -21.62 -11.92
N LEU A 16 -28.98 -21.37 -11.69
CA LEU A 16 -28.02 -22.37 -11.20
C LEU A 16 -28.10 -22.62 -9.69
N ARG A 17 -28.85 -21.81 -8.93
CA ARG A 17 -28.91 -21.86 -7.45
C ARG A 17 -29.21 -23.25 -6.92
N LYS A 18 -30.27 -23.90 -7.42
CA LYS A 18 -30.70 -25.23 -6.94
C LYS A 18 -29.62 -26.30 -7.14
N HIS A 19 -28.84 -26.19 -8.21
CA HIS A 19 -27.75 -27.11 -8.49
C HIS A 19 -26.64 -26.95 -7.45
N TYR A 20 -26.19 -25.73 -7.17
CA TYR A 20 -25.18 -25.46 -6.15
C TYR A 20 -25.64 -25.77 -4.73
N GLU A 21 -26.90 -25.46 -4.40
CA GLU A 21 -27.49 -25.81 -3.10
C GLU A 21 -27.44 -27.33 -2.85
N SER A 22 -27.83 -28.11 -3.86
CA SER A 22 -27.77 -29.58 -3.78
C SER A 22 -26.35 -30.13 -3.77
N PHE A 23 -25.43 -29.51 -4.52
CA PHE A 23 -24.05 -29.99 -4.64
C PHE A 23 -23.25 -29.76 -3.36
N HIS A 24 -23.38 -28.58 -2.74
CA HIS A 24 -22.65 -28.20 -1.53
C HIS A 24 -23.40 -28.50 -0.23
N ASN A 25 -24.70 -28.78 -0.30
CA ASN A 25 -25.58 -28.97 0.86
C ASN A 25 -25.64 -27.73 1.78
N VAL A 26 -25.73 -26.55 1.15
CA VAL A 26 -25.85 -25.23 1.79
C VAL A 26 -26.91 -24.40 1.05
N GLY A 27 -27.53 -23.42 1.71
CA GLY A 27 -28.38 -22.43 1.04
C GLY A 27 -27.56 -21.30 0.41
N TYR A 28 -28.10 -20.58 -0.57
CA TYR A 28 -27.48 -19.34 -1.06
C TYR A 28 -28.49 -18.19 -0.93
N THR A 29 -28.13 -17.08 -0.28
CA THR A 29 -29.06 -15.94 -0.23
C THR A 29 -29.07 -15.18 -1.56
N ASP A 30 -30.15 -14.45 -1.84
CA ASP A 30 -30.24 -13.66 -3.08
C ASP A 30 -29.19 -12.55 -3.11
N GLU A 31 -28.88 -11.97 -1.95
CA GLU A 31 -27.82 -10.98 -1.78
C GLU A 31 -26.45 -11.57 -2.11
N ALA A 32 -26.20 -12.84 -1.77
CA ALA A 32 -24.95 -13.52 -2.09
C ALA A 32 -24.76 -13.68 -3.60
N LEU A 33 -25.80 -14.10 -4.33
CA LEU A 33 -25.73 -14.26 -5.79
C LEU A 33 -25.54 -12.91 -6.50
N VAL A 34 -26.26 -11.88 -6.06
CA VAL A 34 -26.08 -10.51 -6.58
C VAL A 34 -24.67 -9.99 -6.29
N ALA A 35 -24.15 -10.22 -5.08
CA ALA A 35 -22.80 -9.85 -4.70
C ALA A 35 -21.75 -10.60 -5.53
N ALA A 36 -21.95 -11.89 -5.83
CA ALA A 36 -21.03 -12.69 -6.63
C ALA A 36 -20.83 -12.09 -8.02
N VAL A 37 -21.91 -11.65 -8.67
CA VAL A 37 -21.83 -10.98 -9.98
C VAL A 37 -21.18 -9.60 -9.87
N ARG A 38 -21.67 -8.75 -8.96
CA ARG A 38 -21.21 -7.35 -8.85
C ARG A 38 -19.73 -7.28 -8.45
N LEU A 39 -19.34 -8.02 -7.41
CA LEU A 39 -17.98 -8.00 -6.88
C LEU A 39 -17.01 -8.68 -7.84
N SER A 40 -17.37 -9.79 -8.48
CA SER A 40 -16.50 -10.41 -9.50
C SER A 40 -16.36 -9.51 -10.73
N LYS A 41 -17.41 -8.79 -11.15
CA LYS A 41 -17.32 -7.82 -12.25
C LYS A 41 -16.37 -6.69 -11.92
N GLN A 42 -16.47 -6.16 -10.70
CA GLN A 42 -15.72 -5.00 -10.25
C GLN A 42 -14.25 -5.31 -9.90
N TYR A 43 -13.97 -6.46 -9.29
CA TYR A 43 -12.68 -6.73 -8.68
C TYR A 43 -11.88 -7.87 -9.34
N ILE A 44 -12.54 -8.80 -10.03
CA ILE A 44 -11.86 -9.91 -10.71
C ILE A 44 -11.66 -9.55 -12.19
N SER A 45 -10.43 -9.17 -12.51
CA SER A 45 -9.96 -8.81 -13.85
C SER A 45 -9.42 -10.01 -14.63
N GLY A 46 -9.53 -9.99 -15.95
CA GLY A 46 -9.00 -11.04 -16.83
C GLY A 46 -9.86 -12.30 -16.94
N ARG A 47 -11.09 -12.26 -16.40
CA ARG A 47 -12.17 -13.25 -16.64
C ARG A 47 -13.46 -12.51 -16.99
N PHE A 48 -14.33 -13.18 -17.73
CA PHE A 48 -15.61 -12.64 -18.18
C PHE A 48 -16.77 -13.19 -17.33
N LEU A 49 -17.85 -12.43 -17.24
CA LEU A 49 -19.13 -12.97 -16.77
C LEU A 49 -19.67 -14.02 -17.76
N PRO A 50 -20.47 -15.00 -17.30
CA PRO A 50 -20.84 -15.25 -15.90
C PRO A 50 -19.79 -16.11 -15.15
N ASP A 51 -18.81 -16.69 -15.85
CA ASP A 51 -17.88 -17.69 -15.34
C ASP A 51 -17.20 -17.28 -14.02
N LYS A 52 -16.66 -16.06 -13.96
CA LYS A 52 -16.01 -15.58 -12.73
C LYS A 52 -16.95 -15.45 -11.52
N ALA A 53 -18.23 -15.21 -11.75
CA ALA A 53 -19.23 -15.12 -10.69
C ALA A 53 -19.66 -16.52 -10.24
N ILE A 54 -19.72 -17.46 -11.19
CA ILE A 54 -19.94 -18.88 -10.92
C ILE A 54 -18.79 -19.44 -10.06
N ASP A 55 -17.54 -19.21 -10.45
CA ASP A 55 -16.37 -19.71 -9.72
C ASP A 55 -16.36 -19.21 -8.26
N VAL A 56 -16.67 -17.93 -8.04
CA VAL A 56 -16.74 -17.34 -6.69
C VAL A 56 -17.87 -17.97 -5.86
N THR A 57 -19.01 -18.23 -6.49
CA THR A 57 -20.18 -18.84 -5.82
C THR A 57 -19.92 -20.30 -5.43
N ASP A 58 -19.23 -21.03 -6.31
CA ASP A 58 -18.84 -22.42 -6.09
C ASP A 58 -17.85 -22.53 -4.91
N GLU A 59 -16.79 -21.72 -4.94
CA GLU A 59 -15.77 -21.67 -3.89
C GLU A 59 -16.38 -21.27 -2.53
N ALA A 60 -17.31 -20.31 -2.51
CA ALA A 60 -18.00 -19.92 -1.29
C ALA A 60 -18.87 -21.06 -0.72
N GLY A 61 -19.52 -21.84 -1.59
CA GLY A 61 -20.25 -23.05 -1.19
C GLY A 61 -19.36 -24.09 -0.52
N ALA A 62 -18.23 -24.39 -1.15
CA ALA A 62 -17.23 -25.33 -0.62
C ALA A 62 -16.65 -24.87 0.73
N HIS A 63 -16.50 -23.56 0.93
CA HIS A 63 -16.00 -22.98 2.18
C HIS A 63 -16.99 -23.01 3.35
N VAL A 64 -18.28 -22.77 3.07
CA VAL A 64 -19.37 -22.79 4.07
C VAL A 64 -19.83 -24.21 4.35
N GLN A 65 -19.52 -25.18 3.49
CA GLN A 65 -19.88 -26.57 3.68
C GLN A 65 -19.44 -27.08 5.07
N PRO A 66 -20.36 -27.69 5.85
CA PRO A 66 -20.04 -28.11 7.20
C PRO A 66 -18.94 -29.17 7.17
N ARG A 67 -17.79 -28.85 7.78
CA ARG A 67 -16.75 -29.85 8.05
C ARG A 67 -17.38 -30.97 8.88
N GLN A 68 -17.46 -32.17 8.32
CA GLN A 68 -17.88 -33.38 9.04
C GLN A 68 -16.83 -33.77 10.10
N ALA A 69 -16.66 -32.96 11.14
CA ALA A 69 -15.92 -33.29 12.34
C ALA A 69 -16.18 -32.20 13.39
N SER A 70 -17.23 -32.38 14.20
CA SER A 70 -17.32 -32.05 15.64
C SER A 70 -18.80 -31.93 16.06
N SER A 71 -19.32 -33.02 16.63
CA SER A 71 -20.32 -33.08 17.70
C SER A 71 -21.33 -31.93 17.88
N HIS A 72 -22.60 -32.28 17.67
CA HIS A 72 -23.80 -31.74 18.33
C HIS A 72 -23.98 -30.21 18.38
N VAL A 73 -24.28 -29.58 17.24
CA VAL A 73 -24.97 -28.26 17.23
C VAL A 73 -25.91 -28.19 16.02
N SER A 74 -27.19 -27.91 16.29
CA SER A 74 -28.32 -27.53 15.40
C SER A 74 -28.33 -27.92 13.92
N THR A 75 -29.41 -28.60 13.51
CA THR A 75 -29.86 -28.91 12.14
C THR A 75 -30.25 -27.67 11.30
N GLN A 76 -29.49 -26.58 11.35
CA GLN A 76 -29.67 -25.46 10.44
C GLN A 76 -28.76 -25.66 9.23
N VAL A 77 -29.36 -25.77 8.04
CA VAL A 77 -28.65 -25.68 6.78
C VAL A 77 -27.94 -24.33 6.77
N GLN A 78 -26.60 -24.34 6.76
CA GLN A 78 -25.83 -23.11 6.65
C GLN A 78 -26.07 -22.49 5.27
N SER A 79 -26.15 -21.16 5.22
CA SER A 79 -26.37 -20.42 3.99
C SER A 79 -25.16 -19.55 3.67
N VAL A 80 -24.71 -19.59 2.42
CA VAL A 80 -23.74 -18.65 1.87
C VAL A 80 -24.37 -17.26 1.83
N THR A 81 -23.72 -16.31 2.49
CA THR A 81 -24.12 -14.90 2.59
C THR A 81 -23.25 -14.01 1.72
N GLU A 82 -23.64 -12.74 1.57
CA GLU A 82 -22.80 -11.73 0.93
C GLU A 82 -21.40 -11.63 1.56
N LEU A 83 -21.28 -11.78 2.88
CA LEU A 83 -19.98 -11.73 3.57
C LEU A 83 -19.07 -12.87 3.15
N ASP A 84 -19.61 -14.07 2.90
CA ASP A 84 -18.83 -15.21 2.44
C ASP A 84 -18.29 -14.98 1.02
N ILE A 85 -19.12 -14.41 0.14
CA ILE A 85 -18.70 -13.98 -1.20
C ILE A 85 -17.60 -12.91 -1.10
N GLN A 86 -17.77 -11.89 -0.24
CA GLN A 86 -16.75 -10.87 -0.01
C GLN A 86 -15.42 -11.48 0.44
N ARG A 87 -15.44 -12.50 1.32
CA ARG A 87 -14.23 -13.21 1.75
C ARG A 87 -13.52 -13.95 0.63
N ILE A 88 -14.26 -14.67 -0.22
CA ILE A 88 -13.67 -15.38 -1.38
C ILE A 88 -13.04 -14.38 -2.33
N VAL A 89 -13.77 -13.33 -2.73
CA VAL A 89 -13.23 -12.31 -3.62
C VAL A 89 -12.04 -11.62 -2.97
N SER A 90 -12.08 -11.34 -1.67
CA SER A 90 -10.95 -10.76 -0.92
C SER A 90 -9.72 -11.68 -0.95
N SER A 91 -9.92 -12.98 -0.76
CA SER A 91 -8.84 -13.97 -0.79
C SER A 91 -8.21 -14.10 -2.18
N TRP A 92 -9.02 -14.05 -3.24
CA TRP A 92 -8.54 -14.20 -4.62
C TRP A 92 -7.85 -12.95 -5.15
N THR A 93 -8.38 -11.78 -4.79
CA THR A 93 -7.90 -10.49 -5.31
C THR A 93 -6.89 -9.82 -4.38
N GLY A 94 -6.80 -10.28 -3.12
CA GLY A 94 -6.03 -9.62 -2.07
C GLY A 94 -6.66 -8.34 -1.52
N ILE A 95 -7.86 -7.99 -1.98
CA ILE A 95 -8.58 -6.77 -1.61
C ILE A 95 -9.32 -7.00 -0.30
N PRO A 96 -9.09 -6.24 0.77
CA PRO A 96 -9.85 -6.44 2.02
C PRO A 96 -11.26 -5.83 1.89
N LEU A 97 -12.17 -6.51 1.19
CA LEU A 97 -13.53 -6.00 0.93
C LEU A 97 -14.33 -5.76 2.21
N GLU A 98 -14.09 -6.57 3.25
CA GLU A 98 -14.69 -6.37 4.58
C GLU A 98 -14.32 -5.00 5.18
N LYS A 99 -13.08 -4.54 4.98
CA LYS A 99 -12.65 -3.21 5.44
C LYS A 99 -13.19 -2.10 4.55
N ILE A 100 -13.30 -2.34 3.24
CA ILE A 100 -13.80 -1.33 2.29
C ILE A 100 -15.32 -1.12 2.45
N SER A 101 -16.08 -2.16 2.79
CA SER A 101 -17.54 -2.08 2.97
C SER A 101 -17.96 -1.53 4.34
N GLN A 102 -17.16 -1.76 5.39
CA GLN A 102 -17.45 -1.32 6.75
C GLN A 102 -16.75 -0.03 7.17
N GLU A 103 -15.64 0.35 6.54
CA GLU A 103 -14.93 1.60 6.84
C GLU A 103 -15.08 2.59 5.67
N GLU A 104 -16.07 3.48 5.79
CA GLU A 104 -15.87 4.83 5.27
C GLU A 104 -14.53 5.31 5.84
N TRP A 105 -13.62 5.76 4.97
CA TRP A 105 -12.35 6.32 5.41
C TRP A 105 -12.64 7.31 6.55
N PRO A 106 -11.90 7.24 7.68
CA PRO A 106 -12.18 8.05 8.83
C PRO A 106 -12.40 9.51 8.42
N PRO A 107 -13.31 10.26 9.07
CA PRO A 107 -13.62 11.63 8.71
C PRO A 107 -12.33 12.41 8.41
N PRO A 108 -12.34 13.40 7.48
CA PRO A 108 -11.13 14.02 6.98
C PRO A 108 -10.12 14.45 8.06
N GLN A 109 -10.57 14.80 9.27
CA GLN A 109 -9.68 15.09 10.39
C GLN A 109 -8.86 13.89 10.87
N GLU A 110 -9.45 12.70 10.93
CA GLU A 110 -8.85 11.49 11.48
C GLU A 110 -7.98 10.76 10.46
N GLY A 111 -8.40 10.67 9.19
CA GLY A 111 -7.52 10.20 8.12
C GLY A 111 -6.27 11.05 7.93
N LYS A 112 -6.40 12.38 8.06
CA LYS A 112 -5.23 13.27 8.10
C LYS A 112 -4.32 12.93 9.27
N LYS A 113 -4.88 12.71 10.46
CA LYS A 113 -4.11 12.38 11.66
C LYS A 113 -3.25 11.13 11.45
N ILE A 114 -3.81 10.07 10.87
CA ILE A 114 -3.09 8.82 10.55
C ILE A 114 -1.93 9.07 9.58
N LEU A 115 -2.18 9.84 8.51
CA LEU A 115 -1.14 10.18 7.54
C LEU A 115 -0.06 11.09 8.15
N HIS A 116 -0.42 12.07 8.97
CA HIS A 116 0.53 12.95 9.68
C HIS A 116 1.35 12.23 10.74
N GLU A 117 0.82 11.16 11.35
CA GLU A 117 1.60 10.31 12.24
C GLU A 117 2.81 9.71 11.50
N HIS A 118 2.69 9.43 10.20
CA HIS A 118 3.73 8.81 9.38
C HIS A 118 4.54 9.77 8.53
N VAL A 119 3.91 10.82 8.00
CA VAL A 119 4.53 11.79 7.10
C VAL A 119 4.56 13.15 7.77
N ILE A 120 5.76 13.54 8.20
CA ILE A 120 5.97 14.74 9.01
C ILE A 120 6.31 15.94 8.11
N GLY A 121 5.58 17.04 8.28
CA GLY A 121 5.86 18.34 7.65
C GLY A 121 5.36 18.50 6.21
N GLN A 122 4.68 17.50 5.65
CA GLN A 122 4.19 17.53 4.27
C GLN A 122 2.66 17.69 4.26
N ASP A 123 2.17 18.72 4.95
CA ASP A 123 0.74 18.85 5.25
C ASP A 123 -0.09 19.07 3.99
N GLU A 124 0.41 19.88 3.06
CA GLU A 124 -0.23 20.09 1.75
C GLU A 124 -0.36 18.79 0.96
N ALA A 125 0.68 17.96 0.95
CA ALA A 125 0.68 16.65 0.30
C ALA A 125 -0.36 15.70 0.92
N VAL A 126 -0.41 15.64 2.25
CA VAL A 126 -1.37 14.80 2.98
C VAL A 126 -2.81 15.25 2.72
N VAL A 127 -3.06 16.57 2.71
CA VAL A 127 -4.39 17.14 2.44
C VAL A 127 -4.84 16.85 1.01
N ALA A 128 -3.99 17.11 0.02
CA ALA A 128 -4.30 16.89 -1.40
C ALA A 128 -4.69 15.43 -1.66
N ILE A 129 -3.87 14.47 -1.21
CA ILE A 129 -4.15 13.04 -1.41
C ILE A 129 -5.44 12.61 -0.73
N SER A 130 -5.65 13.05 0.52
CA SER A 130 -6.87 12.70 1.27
C SER A 130 -8.13 13.19 0.54
N GLN A 131 -8.08 14.39 -0.06
CA GLN A 131 -9.20 14.95 -0.82
C GLN A 131 -9.43 14.20 -2.13
N THR A 132 -8.37 13.92 -2.91
CA THR A 132 -8.49 13.20 -4.19
C THR A 132 -9.01 11.78 -4.02
N ILE A 133 -8.48 11.01 -3.05
CA ILE A 133 -8.94 9.63 -2.84
C ILE A 133 -10.38 9.61 -2.31
N ARG A 134 -10.75 10.54 -1.42
CA ARG A 134 -12.14 10.68 -0.98
C ARG A 134 -13.06 10.96 -2.16
N GLY A 135 -12.71 11.91 -3.02
CA GLY A 135 -13.48 12.23 -4.22
C GLY A 135 -13.69 11.02 -5.12
N ALA A 136 -12.67 10.18 -5.29
CA ALA A 136 -12.76 8.96 -6.08
C ALA A 136 -13.73 7.92 -5.49
N ARG A 137 -13.90 7.87 -4.17
CA ARG A 137 -14.81 6.93 -3.48
C ARG A 137 -16.28 7.33 -3.54
N VAL A 138 -16.62 8.60 -3.77
CA VAL A 138 -18.02 9.07 -3.87
C VAL A 138 -18.69 8.61 -5.18
N GLY A 139 -18.02 7.76 -5.99
CA GLY A 139 -18.62 7.11 -7.15
C GLY A 139 -18.79 8.01 -8.38
N VAL A 140 -18.28 9.24 -8.35
CA VAL A 140 -18.40 10.23 -9.44
C VAL A 140 -17.28 10.06 -10.50
N ARG A 141 -16.52 8.96 -10.47
CA ARG A 141 -15.32 8.79 -11.28
C ARG A 141 -15.49 7.73 -12.36
N ASN A 142 -14.85 7.95 -13.50
CA ASN A 142 -14.82 7.00 -14.61
C ASN A 142 -14.14 5.67 -14.20
N PRO A 143 -14.82 4.51 -14.33
CA PRO A 143 -14.25 3.19 -14.06
C PRO A 143 -12.99 2.85 -14.88
N ASP A 144 -12.81 3.46 -16.05
CA ASP A 144 -11.66 3.23 -16.93
C ASP A 144 -10.38 3.96 -16.48
N ARG A 145 -10.43 4.70 -15.36
CA ARG A 145 -9.27 5.44 -14.82
C ARG A 145 -8.86 4.90 -13.45
N PRO A 146 -7.56 5.01 -13.09
CA PRO A 146 -7.11 4.72 -11.73
C PRO A 146 -7.90 5.50 -10.67
N ILE A 147 -8.02 4.93 -9.47
CA ILE A 147 -8.69 5.59 -8.32
C ILE A 147 -8.10 6.97 -8.07
N ALA A 148 -6.78 7.11 -8.17
CA ALA A 148 -6.10 8.39 -8.15
C ALA A 148 -4.74 8.29 -8.87
N SER A 149 -4.34 9.36 -9.55
CA SER A 149 -3.05 9.51 -10.21
C SER A 149 -2.34 10.77 -9.72
N PHE A 150 -1.13 10.61 -9.18
CA PHE A 150 -0.36 11.69 -8.57
C PHE A 150 1.05 11.76 -9.16
N ILE A 151 1.64 12.95 -9.19
CA ILE A 151 3.08 13.12 -9.32
C ILE A 151 3.64 13.85 -8.10
N PHE A 152 4.71 13.30 -7.52
CA PHE A 152 5.38 13.87 -6.36
C PHE A 152 6.66 14.58 -6.79
N THR A 153 6.70 15.90 -6.65
CA THR A 153 7.90 16.71 -6.91
C THR A 153 8.53 17.18 -5.60
N GLY A 154 9.84 17.45 -5.62
CA GLY A 154 10.59 17.95 -4.45
C GLY A 154 11.95 17.27 -4.23
N PRO A 155 12.70 17.65 -3.18
CA PRO A 155 14.02 17.10 -2.89
C PRO A 155 14.01 15.61 -2.52
N THR A 156 15.18 14.97 -2.51
CA THR A 156 15.28 13.56 -2.07
C THR A 156 15.16 13.44 -0.55
N GLY A 157 14.59 12.34 -0.06
CA GLY A 157 14.53 12.04 1.37
C GLY A 157 13.55 12.89 2.21
N VAL A 158 12.58 13.55 1.58
CA VAL A 158 11.56 14.39 2.25
C VAL A 158 10.25 13.66 2.58
N GLY A 159 10.07 12.43 2.09
CA GLY A 159 8.90 11.60 2.40
C GLY A 159 8.05 11.12 1.20
N LYS A 160 8.45 11.41 -0.05
CA LYS A 160 7.72 11.01 -1.27
C LYS A 160 7.36 9.52 -1.31
N THR A 161 8.36 8.65 -1.26
CA THR A 161 8.16 7.18 -1.25
C THR A 161 7.50 6.70 0.05
N GLU A 162 7.69 7.40 1.17
CA GLU A 162 7.10 7.00 2.44
C GLU A 162 5.59 7.24 2.45
N LEU A 163 5.14 8.38 1.92
CA LEU A 163 3.71 8.65 1.74
C LEU A 163 3.04 7.57 0.90
N ALA A 164 3.64 7.13 -0.20
CA ALA A 164 3.10 6.04 -1.02
C ALA A 164 2.94 4.72 -0.24
N LYS A 165 3.90 4.36 0.61
CA LYS A 165 3.82 3.15 1.45
C LYS A 165 2.74 3.26 2.53
N VAL A 166 2.61 4.45 3.12
CA VAL A 166 1.58 4.70 4.12
C VAL A 166 0.21 4.61 3.44
N LEU A 167 0.05 5.16 2.24
CA LEU A 167 -1.18 5.00 1.47
C LEU A 167 -1.50 3.54 1.20
N ALA A 168 -0.52 2.72 0.83
CA ALA A 168 -0.74 1.27 0.67
C ALA A 168 -1.26 0.63 1.97
N ALA A 169 -0.60 0.91 3.10
CA ALA A 169 -0.98 0.39 4.40
C ALA A 169 -2.40 0.80 4.82
N GLU A 170 -2.71 2.09 4.71
CA GLU A 170 -3.95 2.65 5.24
C GLU A 170 -5.13 2.41 4.30
N TYR A 171 -4.94 2.54 2.98
CA TYR A 171 -6.05 2.40 2.02
C TYR A 171 -6.28 0.95 1.59
N PHE A 172 -5.23 0.14 1.52
CA PHE A 172 -5.29 -1.23 1.02
C PHE A 172 -5.05 -2.26 2.14
N GLY A 173 -4.91 -1.80 3.38
CA GLY A 173 -4.79 -2.63 4.58
C GLY A 173 -3.42 -3.25 4.80
N THR A 174 -2.47 -3.07 3.88
CA THR A 174 -1.16 -3.73 3.93
C THR A 174 -0.09 -2.94 3.17
N LYS A 175 1.15 -2.91 3.70
CA LYS A 175 2.28 -2.20 3.04
C LYS A 175 2.73 -2.92 1.78
N GLU A 176 2.43 -4.20 1.69
CA GLU A 176 2.74 -5.11 0.59
C GLU A 176 1.82 -4.87 -0.62
N ALA A 177 0.69 -4.17 -0.46
CA ALA A 177 -0.20 -3.71 -1.54
C ALA A 177 0.38 -2.47 -2.26
N MET A 178 1.68 -2.50 -2.51
CA MET A 178 2.40 -1.50 -3.27
C MET A 178 3.35 -2.18 -4.25
N ILE A 179 3.10 -1.96 -5.54
CA ILE A 179 4.02 -2.32 -6.62
C ILE A 179 4.98 -1.15 -6.79
N ARG A 180 6.24 -1.33 -6.37
CA ARG A 180 7.30 -0.32 -6.57
C ARG A 180 8.14 -0.66 -7.78
N LEU A 181 8.22 0.27 -8.72
CA LEU A 181 9.02 0.18 -9.92
C LEU A 181 10.10 1.26 -9.89
N ASP A 182 11.36 0.84 -9.91
CA ASP A 182 12.51 1.73 -9.99
C ASP A 182 12.75 2.12 -11.46
N MET A 183 12.50 3.37 -11.79
CA MET A 183 12.56 3.88 -13.17
C MET A 183 13.99 4.06 -13.68
N SER A 184 15.01 4.03 -12.79
CA SER A 184 16.40 3.94 -13.22
C SER A 184 16.71 2.67 -14.00
N LYS A 185 15.90 1.60 -13.83
CA LYS A 185 16.03 0.35 -14.61
C LYS A 185 15.46 0.46 -16.02
N TYR A 186 14.73 1.54 -16.30
CA TYR A 186 13.97 1.76 -17.52
C TYR A 186 14.53 2.94 -18.34
N MET A 187 15.80 3.29 -18.14
CA MET A 187 16.49 4.37 -18.85
C MET A 187 16.66 4.09 -20.35
N GLU A 188 16.82 2.82 -20.71
CA GLU A 188 17.10 2.40 -22.09
C GLU A 188 15.82 1.96 -22.81
N ILE A 189 15.68 2.28 -24.09
CA ILE A 189 14.48 1.95 -24.88
C ILE A 189 14.11 0.44 -24.83
N HIS A 190 15.10 -0.46 -24.90
CA HIS A 190 14.86 -1.91 -24.87
C HIS A 190 14.43 -2.44 -23.49
N SER A 191 14.64 -1.66 -22.43
CA SER A 191 14.21 -2.04 -21.08
C SER A 191 12.74 -1.72 -20.85
N VAL A 192 12.17 -0.79 -21.62
CA VAL A 192 10.77 -0.39 -21.57
C VAL A 192 9.83 -1.56 -21.88
N SER A 193 10.19 -2.45 -22.81
CA SER A 193 9.39 -3.64 -23.12
C SER A 193 9.24 -4.57 -21.91
N LYS A 194 10.20 -4.61 -20.98
CA LYS A 194 10.08 -5.41 -19.74
C LYS A 194 8.95 -4.93 -18.83
N LEU A 195 8.51 -3.67 -18.98
CA LEU A 195 7.45 -3.09 -18.18
C LEU A 195 6.07 -3.66 -18.55
N ILE A 196 5.76 -3.76 -19.85
CA ILE A 196 4.46 -4.24 -20.36
C ILE A 196 4.51 -5.71 -20.82
N GLY A 197 5.67 -6.15 -21.31
CA GLY A 197 5.88 -7.43 -21.97
C GLY A 197 6.54 -7.21 -23.34
N SER A 198 7.26 -8.23 -23.80
CA SER A 198 7.77 -8.25 -25.17
C SER A 198 6.59 -8.25 -26.17
N PRO A 199 6.71 -7.63 -27.36
CA PRO A 199 5.69 -7.74 -28.41
C PRO A 199 5.51 -9.18 -28.90
N PRO A 200 4.37 -9.51 -29.53
CA PRO A 200 4.14 -10.83 -30.14
C PRO A 200 5.27 -11.20 -31.11
N GLY A 201 5.82 -12.41 -30.97
CA GLY A 201 6.93 -12.90 -31.80
C GLY A 201 8.34 -12.73 -31.22
N TYR A 202 8.48 -12.11 -30.04
CA TYR A 202 9.75 -12.00 -29.31
C TYR A 202 9.81 -12.94 -28.10
N ILE A 203 11.02 -13.36 -27.72
CA ILE A 203 11.24 -14.21 -26.54
C ILE A 203 10.67 -13.51 -25.28
N GLY A 204 9.87 -14.24 -24.51
CA GLY A 204 9.23 -13.74 -23.29
C GLY A 204 7.91 -13.00 -23.48
N HIS A 205 7.31 -13.03 -24.68
CA HIS A 205 5.97 -12.48 -24.93
C HIS A 205 4.92 -13.06 -23.96
N ASP A 206 4.92 -14.38 -23.77
CA ASP A 206 3.91 -15.06 -22.95
C ASP A 206 4.14 -14.90 -21.43
N ALA A 207 5.28 -14.33 -21.03
CA ALA A 207 5.59 -14.06 -19.62
C ALA A 207 4.94 -12.77 -19.10
N GLY A 208 4.39 -11.94 -19.98
CA GLY A 208 3.87 -10.61 -19.64
C GLY A 208 4.95 -9.65 -19.18
N GLY A 209 4.53 -8.46 -18.75
CA GLY A 209 5.43 -7.41 -18.25
C GLY A 209 5.42 -7.31 -16.74
N GLN A 210 6.47 -6.69 -16.19
CA GLN A 210 6.60 -6.50 -14.76
C GLN A 210 5.41 -5.70 -14.17
N LEU A 211 4.92 -4.67 -14.87
CA LEU A 211 3.78 -3.87 -14.42
C LEU A 211 2.45 -4.58 -14.73
N THR A 212 2.28 -5.07 -15.96
CA THR A 212 1.02 -5.67 -16.42
C THR A 212 0.67 -6.92 -15.62
N GLU A 213 1.62 -7.81 -15.36
CA GLU A 213 1.39 -9.01 -14.54
C GLU A 213 1.17 -8.67 -13.07
N ALA A 214 1.91 -7.70 -12.54
CA ALA A 214 1.75 -7.32 -11.14
C ALA A 214 0.37 -6.69 -10.88
N VAL A 215 -0.11 -5.81 -11.76
CA VAL A 215 -1.45 -5.20 -11.65
C VAL A 215 -2.56 -6.20 -11.99
N ARG A 216 -2.31 -7.17 -12.89
CA ARG A 216 -3.27 -8.26 -13.16
C ARG A 216 -3.48 -9.14 -11.92
N ARG A 217 -2.42 -9.41 -11.17
CA ARG A 217 -2.47 -10.16 -9.91
C ARG A 217 -3.05 -9.33 -8.76
N TRP A 218 -2.71 -8.05 -8.71
CA TRP A 218 -3.12 -7.13 -7.64
C TRP A 218 -3.78 -5.90 -8.24
N CYS A 219 -5.07 -5.98 -8.53
CA CYS A 219 -5.82 -4.92 -9.21
C CYS A 219 -6.13 -3.71 -8.30
N HIS A 220 -6.13 -3.89 -6.97
CA HIS A 220 -6.26 -2.81 -5.99
C HIS A 220 -4.94 -2.65 -5.24
N THR A 221 -4.07 -1.82 -5.80
CA THR A 221 -2.72 -1.62 -5.27
C THR A 221 -2.29 -0.19 -5.52
N VAL A 222 -1.34 0.29 -4.71
CA VAL A 222 -0.57 1.49 -5.07
C VAL A 222 0.49 1.09 -6.09
N VAL A 223 0.55 1.77 -7.23
CA VAL A 223 1.67 1.63 -8.18
C VAL A 223 2.58 2.85 -8.01
N LEU A 224 3.81 2.62 -7.56
CA LEU A 224 4.81 3.65 -7.35
C LEU A 224 5.89 3.57 -8.43
N PHE A 225 5.93 4.59 -9.30
CA PHE A 225 7.04 4.83 -10.21
C PHE A 225 8.07 5.73 -9.52
N ASP A 226 9.14 5.14 -9.00
CA ASP A 226 10.18 5.85 -8.26
C ASP A 226 11.25 6.39 -9.22
N GLU A 227 11.74 7.61 -8.97
CA GLU A 227 12.70 8.32 -9.83
C GLU A 227 12.28 8.38 -11.31
N ILE A 228 10.98 8.63 -11.56
CA ILE A 228 10.36 8.62 -12.89
C ILE A 228 11.04 9.56 -13.90
N GLU A 229 11.67 10.63 -13.43
CA GLU A 229 12.46 11.55 -14.27
C GLU A 229 13.66 10.88 -14.96
N LYS A 230 14.09 9.71 -14.49
CA LYS A 230 15.18 8.92 -15.11
C LYS A 230 14.68 7.91 -16.15
N ALA A 231 13.37 7.70 -16.27
CA ALA A 231 12.84 6.76 -17.25
C ALA A 231 13.10 7.21 -18.70
N HIS A 232 13.20 6.26 -19.62
CA HIS A 232 13.14 6.55 -21.04
C HIS A 232 11.80 7.22 -21.40
N PRO A 233 11.77 8.19 -22.33
CA PRO A 233 10.54 8.88 -22.72
C PRO A 233 9.37 7.97 -23.16
N ASP A 234 9.66 6.78 -23.70
CA ASP A 234 8.64 5.82 -24.12
C ASP A 234 7.84 5.21 -22.96
N VAL A 235 8.38 5.22 -21.74
CA VAL A 235 7.63 4.83 -20.55
C VAL A 235 6.41 5.75 -20.37
N PHE A 236 6.54 7.04 -20.66
CA PHE A 236 5.41 7.97 -20.58
C PHE A 236 4.36 7.70 -21.66
N ASN A 237 4.79 7.38 -22.88
CA ASN A 237 3.87 7.05 -23.98
C ASN A 237 2.97 5.86 -23.63
N ILE A 238 3.52 4.90 -22.88
CA ILE A 238 2.79 3.74 -22.35
C ILE A 238 1.77 4.15 -21.30
N LEU A 239 2.19 4.97 -20.32
CA LEU A 239 1.28 5.49 -19.28
C LEU A 239 0.19 6.40 -19.89
N LEU A 240 0.45 6.95 -21.08
CA LEU A 240 -0.46 7.72 -21.91
C LEU A 240 -1.42 6.87 -22.78
N GLN A 241 -1.49 5.55 -22.70
CA GLN A 241 -2.48 4.80 -23.51
C GLN A 241 -3.87 4.64 -22.83
N GLY A 242 -3.99 4.85 -21.52
CA GLY A 242 -5.20 4.47 -20.75
C GLY A 242 -6.21 5.57 -20.33
N GLY A 243 -6.54 6.58 -21.13
CA GLY A 243 -7.62 7.52 -20.74
C GLY A 243 -7.78 8.78 -21.58
N LYS A 244 -9.04 9.17 -21.86
CA LYS A 244 -9.35 10.44 -22.54
C LYS A 244 -8.97 11.65 -21.67
N THR A 245 -8.51 12.70 -22.36
CA THR A 245 -7.98 13.95 -21.81
C THR A 245 -9.04 14.71 -21.01
N ALA A 246 -8.69 15.17 -19.80
CA ALA A 246 -9.41 16.24 -19.11
C ALA A 246 -8.44 17.42 -18.95
N SER A 247 -8.94 18.63 -19.18
CA SER A 247 -8.15 19.86 -19.09
C SER A 247 -8.12 20.34 -17.64
N ASN A 248 -6.95 20.33 -17.00
CA ASN A 248 -6.72 21.03 -15.75
C ASN A 248 -5.57 22.01 -15.93
N GLU A 249 -5.80 23.29 -15.63
CA GLU A 249 -4.76 24.30 -15.58
C GLU A 249 -3.89 24.07 -14.33
N VAL A 250 -2.68 23.53 -14.53
CA VAL A 250 -1.71 23.39 -13.44
C VAL A 250 -1.13 24.76 -13.10
N LYS A 251 -1.27 25.15 -11.83
CA LYS A 251 -0.75 26.42 -11.30
C LYS A 251 0.79 26.49 -11.33
N SER A 252 1.30 27.64 -11.79
CA SER A 252 2.58 28.26 -11.44
C SER A 252 3.88 27.57 -11.90
N LYS A 253 5.04 28.25 -11.66
CA LYS A 253 6.43 27.89 -12.02
C LYS A 253 6.81 26.40 -11.91
N VAL A 254 6.15 25.63 -11.05
CA VAL A 254 6.35 24.18 -10.92
C VAL A 254 5.90 23.42 -12.18
N ALA A 255 4.79 23.82 -12.80
CA ALA A 255 4.34 23.25 -14.07
C ALA A 255 5.32 23.52 -15.21
N GLU A 256 5.93 24.70 -15.23
CA GLU A 256 6.94 25.07 -16.23
C GLU A 256 8.22 24.21 -16.07
N GLU A 257 8.67 23.98 -14.83
CA GLU A 257 9.78 23.06 -14.54
C GLU A 257 9.43 21.61 -14.87
N LEU A 258 8.22 21.15 -14.55
CA LEU A 258 7.76 19.80 -14.92
C LEU A 258 7.59 19.64 -16.44
N GLY A 259 7.18 20.70 -17.15
CA GLY A 259 7.05 20.72 -18.60
C GLY A 259 8.37 20.52 -19.35
N LYS A 260 9.52 20.73 -18.69
CA LYS A 260 10.84 20.39 -19.25
C LYS A 260 11.08 18.88 -19.34
N TYR A 261 10.47 18.11 -18.45
CA TYR A 261 10.68 16.67 -18.33
C TYR A 261 9.50 15.85 -18.85
N PHE A 262 8.28 16.38 -18.73
CA PHE A 262 7.04 15.68 -19.06
C PHE A 262 6.24 16.44 -20.11
N ARG A 263 5.67 15.71 -21.07
CA ARG A 263 4.78 16.33 -22.06
C ARG A 263 3.46 16.77 -21.42
N PRO A 264 2.80 17.85 -21.91
CA PRO A 264 1.54 18.34 -21.36
C PRO A 264 0.42 17.30 -21.33
N GLU A 265 0.37 16.38 -22.31
CA GLU A 265 -0.66 15.33 -22.35
C GLU A 265 -0.57 14.38 -21.16
N PHE A 266 0.63 14.14 -20.64
CA PHE A 266 0.85 13.29 -19.47
C PHE A 266 0.40 13.99 -18.19
N LEU A 267 0.75 15.27 -18.05
CA LEU A 267 0.37 16.07 -16.88
C LEU A 267 -1.15 16.20 -16.77
N ASN A 268 -1.86 16.35 -17.90
CA ASN A 268 -3.32 16.43 -17.95
C ASN A 268 -4.05 15.11 -17.57
N ARG A 269 -3.32 14.00 -17.40
CA ARG A 269 -3.89 12.72 -16.93
C ARG A 269 -3.74 12.49 -15.44
N LEU A 270 -2.92 13.31 -14.80
CA LEU A 270 -2.74 13.29 -13.36
C LEU A 270 -3.90 14.05 -12.72
N ASP A 271 -4.41 13.52 -11.60
CA ASP A 271 -5.39 14.25 -10.82
C ASP A 271 -4.73 15.44 -10.12
N GLU A 272 -3.54 15.22 -9.55
CA GLU A 272 -2.86 16.22 -8.74
C GLU A 272 -1.32 16.17 -8.88
N VAL A 273 -0.72 17.37 -8.83
CA VAL A 273 0.72 17.58 -8.73
C VAL A 273 1.06 17.98 -7.31
N ILE A 274 1.75 17.12 -6.58
CA ILE A 274 2.02 17.31 -5.16
C ILE A 274 3.47 17.72 -4.95
N VAL A 275 3.67 18.90 -4.37
CA VAL A 275 4.98 19.47 -4.09
C VAL A 275 5.40 19.16 -2.65
N PHE A 276 6.55 18.51 -2.50
CA PHE A 276 7.18 18.28 -1.20
C PHE A 276 8.24 19.34 -0.95
N ARG A 277 8.21 19.91 0.26
CA ARG A 277 9.19 20.90 0.71
C ARG A 277 10.34 20.26 1.48
N GLN A 278 11.45 20.99 1.58
CA GLN A 278 12.54 20.60 2.48
C GLN A 278 12.04 20.52 3.93
N LEU A 279 12.58 19.54 4.65
CA LEU A 279 12.25 19.31 6.06
C LEU A 279 13.04 20.30 6.94
N THR A 280 12.34 20.94 7.86
CA THR A 280 12.93 21.81 8.89
C THR A 280 13.66 20.98 9.95
N LYS A 281 14.58 21.60 10.70
CA LYS A 281 15.26 20.93 11.83
C LYS A 281 14.27 20.36 12.86
N LEU A 282 13.15 21.04 13.10
CA LEU A 282 12.11 20.58 14.03
C LEU A 282 11.40 19.32 13.50
N GLU A 283 11.08 19.29 12.21
CA GLU A 283 10.49 18.11 11.56
C GLU A 283 11.46 16.94 11.54
N MET A 284 12.73 17.19 11.25
CA MET A 284 13.79 16.18 11.32
C MET A 284 13.92 15.59 12.72
N LYS A 285 13.79 16.40 13.78
CA LYS A 285 13.79 15.93 15.16
C LYS A 285 12.58 15.05 15.48
N LYS A 286 11.39 15.39 14.97
CA LYS A 286 10.20 14.53 15.10
C LYS A 286 10.40 13.20 14.37
N ILE A 287 10.95 13.22 13.15
CA ILE A 287 11.25 12.02 12.35
C ILE A 287 12.25 11.13 13.09
N ALA A 288 13.36 11.69 13.54
CA ALA A 288 14.37 10.96 14.30
C ALA A 288 13.78 10.33 15.58
N GLY A 289 12.94 11.08 16.30
CA GLY A 289 12.20 10.58 17.46
C GLY A 289 11.36 9.35 17.11
N LYS A 290 10.52 9.44 16.08
CA LYS A 290 9.66 8.32 15.66
C LYS A 290 10.48 7.09 15.26
N MET A 291 11.55 7.28 14.48
CA MET A 291 12.42 6.17 14.06
C MET A 291 13.14 5.50 15.24
N LEU A 292 13.54 6.29 16.26
CA LEU A 292 14.11 5.75 17.49
C LEU A 292 13.07 4.97 18.29
N ASP A 293 11.85 5.49 18.41
CA ASP A 293 10.76 4.82 19.12
C ASP A 293 10.39 3.49 18.45
N GLU A 294 10.40 3.41 17.10
CA GLU A 294 10.25 2.14 16.36
C GLU A 294 11.35 1.13 16.66
N VAL A 295 12.60 1.59 16.79
CA VAL A 295 13.72 0.72 17.18
C VAL A 295 13.55 0.25 18.62
N CYS A 296 13.14 1.13 19.53
CA CYS A 296 12.90 0.78 20.94
C CYS A 296 11.78 -0.27 21.07
N LYS A 297 10.64 -0.08 20.39
CA LYS A 297 9.53 -1.06 20.35
C LYS A 297 9.97 -2.44 19.87
N ARG A 298 10.86 -2.50 18.86
CA ARG A 298 11.42 -3.78 18.37
C ARG A 298 12.36 -4.45 19.37
N LEU A 299 13.06 -3.66 20.19
CA LEU A 299 13.93 -4.18 21.26
C LEU A 299 13.10 -4.61 22.48
N GLU A 300 12.03 -3.90 22.80
CA GLU A 300 11.06 -4.28 23.83
C GLU A 300 10.40 -5.63 23.54
N ALA A 301 10.10 -5.92 22.27
CA ALA A 301 9.61 -7.24 21.84
C ALA A 301 10.62 -8.37 22.11
N LYS A 302 11.92 -8.04 22.29
CA LYS A 302 12.98 -8.94 22.73
C LYS A 302 13.30 -8.80 24.23
N LYS A 303 12.41 -8.18 25.01
CA LYS A 303 12.55 -7.87 26.43
C LYS A 303 13.76 -7.00 26.77
N ILE A 304 14.20 -6.15 25.85
CA ILE A 304 15.27 -5.17 26.11
C ILE A 304 14.63 -3.79 26.16
N MET A 305 14.58 -3.19 27.35
CA MET A 305 14.02 -1.85 27.51
C MET A 305 15.09 -0.82 27.18
N VAL A 306 14.78 0.11 26.26
CA VAL A 306 15.71 1.16 25.85
C VAL A 306 15.09 2.53 26.08
N GLN A 307 15.77 3.38 26.84
CA GLN A 307 15.41 4.77 27.05
C GLN A 307 16.42 5.69 26.37
N VAL A 308 15.91 6.54 25.48
CA VAL A 308 16.72 7.45 24.69
C VAL A 308 16.62 8.87 25.26
N SER A 309 17.75 9.47 25.65
CA SER A 309 17.77 10.83 26.18
C SER A 309 17.54 11.88 25.09
N LYS A 310 17.07 13.08 25.49
CA LYS A 310 16.90 14.22 24.58
C LYS A 310 18.19 14.60 23.87
N THR A 311 19.32 14.59 24.58
CA THR A 311 20.66 14.88 24.01
C THR A 311 21.07 13.86 22.94
N PHE A 312 20.68 12.59 23.08
CA PHE A 312 20.95 11.58 22.06
C PHE A 312 20.09 11.81 20.82
N LYS A 313 18.80 12.17 20.99
CA LYS A 313 17.93 12.57 19.86
C LYS A 313 18.53 13.75 19.09
N ASP A 314 19.05 14.75 19.78
CA ASP A 314 19.70 15.91 19.17
C ASP A 314 20.94 15.51 18.36
N ARG A 315 21.82 14.68 18.93
CA ARG A 315 22.99 14.13 18.24
C ARG A 315 22.62 13.32 16.97
N VAL A 316 21.58 12.49 17.05
CA VAL A 316 21.10 11.71 15.89
C VAL A 316 20.65 12.64 14.76
N VAL A 317 20.01 13.76 15.08
CA VAL A 317 19.59 14.75 14.08
C VAL A 317 20.81 15.47 13.50
N GLU A 318 21.78 15.88 14.32
CA GLU A 318 22.99 16.55 13.86
C GLU A 318 23.83 15.67 12.92
N GLU A 319 24.02 14.38 13.26
CA GLU A 319 24.78 13.43 12.43
C GLU A 319 23.94 12.82 11.27
N GLY A 320 22.61 12.83 11.38
CA GLY A 320 21.69 12.20 10.43
C GLY A 320 21.05 13.15 9.43
N TYR A 321 21.14 14.46 9.65
CA TYR A 321 20.60 15.49 8.76
C TYR A 321 21.57 15.83 7.65
N CYS A 322 21.10 15.74 6.41
CA CYS A 322 21.81 16.27 5.26
C CYS A 322 20.88 17.19 4.45
N PRO A 323 21.23 18.48 4.23
CA PRO A 323 20.42 19.39 3.42
C PRO A 323 20.10 18.85 2.02
N GLN A 324 21.02 18.10 1.41
CA GLN A 324 20.86 17.53 0.06
C GLN A 324 20.02 16.25 0.03
N TYR A 325 20.10 15.42 1.07
CA TYR A 325 19.49 14.07 1.11
C TYR A 325 18.34 13.92 2.11
N GLY A 326 17.91 15.01 2.75
CA GLY A 326 16.84 15.03 3.74
C GLY A 326 17.05 14.04 4.88
N ALA A 327 16.03 13.26 5.20
CA ALA A 327 16.06 12.24 6.25
C ALA A 327 16.64 10.88 5.80
N ARG A 328 17.08 10.75 4.54
CA ARG A 328 17.60 9.47 4.00
C ARG A 328 18.74 8.86 4.82
N PRO A 329 19.74 9.64 5.32
CA PRO A 329 20.83 9.08 6.14
C PRO A 329 20.38 8.67 7.55
N MET A 330 19.24 9.18 8.04
CA MET A 330 18.79 9.03 9.42
C MET A 330 18.76 7.57 9.88
N LYS A 331 18.24 6.67 9.03
CA LYS A 331 18.17 5.23 9.31
C LYS A 331 19.55 4.60 9.54
N ARG A 332 20.54 5.02 8.73
CA ARG A 332 21.94 4.56 8.84
C ARG A 332 22.57 5.11 10.11
N THR A 333 22.34 6.38 10.42
CA THR A 333 22.84 7.02 11.65
C THR A 333 22.29 6.34 12.90
N ILE A 334 20.98 6.06 12.96
CA ILE A 334 20.38 5.34 14.09
C ILE A 334 20.93 3.91 14.18
N THR A 335 21.11 3.23 13.05
CA THR A 335 21.69 1.86 13.05
C THR A 335 23.08 1.86 13.67
N ARG A 336 23.98 2.73 13.19
CA ARG A 336 25.35 2.86 13.70
C ARG A 336 25.43 3.31 15.15
N LEU A 337 24.65 4.33 15.54
CA LEU A 337 24.76 4.94 16.88
C LEU A 337 24.03 4.14 17.96
N LEU A 338 22.99 3.39 17.60
CA LEU A 338 22.14 2.67 18.54
C LEU A 338 22.17 1.15 18.31
N LYS A 339 21.71 0.68 17.14
CA LYS A 339 21.49 -0.76 16.92
C LYS A 339 22.79 -1.56 16.98
N ASP A 340 23.82 -1.11 16.29
CA ASP A 340 25.09 -1.83 16.20
C ASP A 340 25.76 -1.93 17.58
N LYS A 341 25.79 -0.81 18.31
CA LYS A 341 26.35 -0.80 19.67
C LYS A 341 25.55 -1.63 20.68
N ILE A 342 24.22 -1.70 20.55
CA ILE A 342 23.40 -2.61 21.38
C ILE A 342 23.69 -4.07 20.99
N ALA A 343 23.82 -4.37 19.70
CA ALA A 343 24.17 -5.70 19.24
C ALA A 343 25.53 -6.14 19.79
N ASP A 344 26.54 -5.27 19.77
CA ASP A 344 27.86 -5.55 20.35
C ASP A 344 27.77 -5.89 21.85
N LYS A 345 26.97 -5.14 22.62
CA LYS A 345 26.73 -5.37 24.06
C LYS A 345 25.94 -6.64 24.37
N ILE A 346 25.11 -7.09 23.43
CA ILE A 346 24.41 -8.37 23.54
C ILE A 346 25.41 -9.51 23.27
N LEU A 347 26.23 -9.36 22.23
CA LEU A 347 27.24 -10.35 21.86
C LEU A 347 28.37 -10.49 22.89
N SER A 348 28.76 -9.39 23.56
CA SER A 348 29.75 -9.42 24.65
C SER A 348 29.18 -9.99 25.96
N GLY A 349 27.87 -10.23 26.04
CA GLY A 349 27.20 -10.72 27.26
C GLY A 349 27.03 -9.66 28.36
N GLU A 350 27.33 -8.39 28.08
CA GLU A 350 27.14 -7.27 29.01
C GLU A 350 25.66 -6.96 29.27
N THR A 351 24.79 -7.29 28.33
CA THR A 351 23.34 -7.08 28.39
C THR A 351 22.56 -8.38 28.22
N LYS A 352 21.46 -8.53 28.96
CA LYS A 352 20.56 -9.68 28.92
C LYS A 352 19.09 -9.23 28.83
N GLU A 353 18.20 -10.19 28.57
CA GLU A 353 16.75 -9.96 28.65
C GLU A 353 16.37 -9.39 30.03
N GLY A 354 15.58 -8.32 30.04
CA GLY A 354 15.15 -7.59 31.24
C GLY A 354 15.98 -6.34 31.57
N ASP A 355 17.11 -6.12 30.90
CA ASP A 355 17.96 -4.95 31.17
C ASP A 355 17.33 -3.63 30.67
N LEU A 356 17.59 -2.54 31.41
CA LEU A 356 17.24 -1.17 31.03
C LEU A 356 18.48 -0.45 30.49
N ILE A 357 18.51 -0.19 29.18
CA ILE A 357 19.60 0.53 28.53
C ILE A 357 19.23 2.01 28.41
N THR A 358 19.99 2.89 29.05
CA THR A 358 19.84 4.33 28.89
C THR A 358 20.92 4.87 27.94
N VAL A 359 20.48 5.54 26.87
CA VAL A 359 21.39 6.09 25.86
C VAL A 359 21.53 7.59 26.06
N SER A 360 22.72 8.06 26.43
CA SER A 360 23.01 9.48 26.68
C SER A 360 23.90 10.09 25.59
N GLY A 361 23.74 11.39 25.34
CA GLY A 361 24.26 12.05 24.13
C GLY A 361 25.72 12.52 24.20
N ALA A 362 26.26 12.80 25.40
CA ALA A 362 27.50 13.55 25.56
C ALA A 362 28.72 12.91 24.84
N ASN A 363 28.88 11.59 24.96
CA ASN A 363 29.96 10.84 24.30
C ASN A 363 29.45 9.72 23.39
N GLY A 364 28.13 9.48 23.35
CA GLY A 364 27.55 8.31 22.67
C GLY A 364 27.84 7.01 23.43
N GLU A 365 28.17 7.13 24.72
CA GLU A 365 28.25 6.02 25.65
C GLU A 365 26.85 5.50 25.97
N LEU A 366 26.70 4.19 25.83
CA LEU A 366 25.50 3.48 26.24
C LEU A 366 25.64 3.13 27.72
N ILE A 367 24.90 3.85 28.56
CA ILE A 367 24.84 3.60 29.99
C ILE A 367 23.81 2.49 30.21
N ILE A 368 24.28 1.27 30.38
CA ILE A 368 23.41 0.14 30.73
C ILE A 368 23.12 0.25 32.23
N ARG A 369 21.84 0.34 32.60
CA ARG A 369 21.40 0.20 33.99
C ARG A 369 20.74 -1.17 34.14
N LYS A 370 21.42 -2.10 34.80
CA LYS A 370 20.82 -3.39 35.15
C LYS A 370 19.65 -3.14 36.13
N PRO A 371 18.49 -3.78 35.96
CA PRO A 371 17.43 -3.72 36.96
C PRO A 371 18.01 -4.20 38.29
N PHE A 372 17.68 -3.49 39.36
CA PHE A 372 18.10 -3.82 40.72
C PHE A 372 17.69 -5.27 41.02
N VAL A 373 18.64 -6.21 40.97
CA VAL A 373 18.45 -7.52 41.55
C VAL A 373 18.53 -7.30 43.06
N GLN A 374 17.38 -7.23 43.73
CA GLN A 374 17.34 -7.50 45.17
C GLN A 374 17.93 -8.90 45.37
N LYS A 375 19.18 -8.95 45.85
CA LYS A 375 19.74 -10.18 46.40
C LYS A 375 18.83 -10.59 47.55
N LYS A 376 18.15 -11.73 47.39
CA LYS A 376 17.60 -12.48 48.51
C LYS A 376 18.71 -13.23 49.21
#